data_AF-A0A6G4XXD2-F1
#
_entry.id   AF-A0A6G4XXD2-F1
#
_cell.length_a   1.000
_cell.length_b   1.000
_cell.length_c   1.000
_cell.angle_alpha   90.00
_cell.angle_beta   90.00
_cell.angle_gamma   90.00
#
_symmetry.space_group_name_H-M   'P 1'
#
loop_
_entity.id
_entity.type
_entity.pdbx_description
1 polymer ?
#
loop_
_entity_poly.entity_id
_entity_poly.type
_entity_poly.pdbx_seq_one_letter_code
_entity_poly.pdbx_strand_id
1 'polypeptide(L)'
;MNFRTKHSRLAAAAVGALAACTLGISATPASAAASDGYIRGAGSIYDDFGDEGTLSISTYANSNLACFWQQVLYAEGARESDESNFDRSDIDGNFGSNTRFATRTLQYRWGLDADGLVGNGTFGKLDAKREYTDVDGGTWVGKLQYVSTMDDGDIKAKYHGKLYSFDMYRSAETGRWSFRGLGADELDSIMQIRYTGENQC
;
A
#
# COMPACT_ATOMS: atom_id res chain seq x y z
N MET A 1 -47.18 39.82 -20.01
CA MET A 1 -45.92 40.24 -20.67
C MET A 1 -44.84 39.24 -20.34
N ASN A 2 -44.24 38.62 -21.37
CA ASN A 2 -42.94 37.94 -21.26
C ASN A 2 -41.88 38.94 -20.78
N PHE A 3 -40.91 38.52 -19.97
CA PHE A 3 -39.49 38.49 -20.37
C PHE A 3 -38.62 37.78 -19.32
N ARG A 4 -38.01 36.70 -19.82
CA ARG A 4 -36.78 36.01 -19.42
C ARG A 4 -35.64 36.95 -19.04
N THR A 5 -34.67 36.42 -18.27
CA THR A 5 -33.19 36.65 -18.25
C THR A 5 -32.69 36.76 -16.80
N LYS A 6 -31.52 36.28 -16.35
CA LYS A 6 -30.35 35.57 -16.89
C LYS A 6 -29.61 34.94 -15.69
N HIS A 7 -28.84 33.88 -15.94
CA HIS A 7 -27.91 33.28 -14.98
C HIS A 7 -26.74 34.21 -14.64
N SER A 8 -26.22 34.10 -13.41
CA SER A 8 -24.85 34.52 -13.08
C SER A 8 -24.27 33.59 -12.00
N ARG A 9 -23.16 32.93 -12.36
CA ARG A 9 -22.26 32.20 -11.47
C ARG A 9 -21.38 33.21 -10.72
N LEU A 10 -21.26 33.08 -9.41
CA LEU A 10 -20.21 33.69 -8.58
C LEU A 10 -19.75 32.58 -7.62
N ALA A 11 -18.58 31.98 -7.88
CA ALA A 11 -17.26 32.44 -7.45
C ALA A 11 -16.92 31.93 -6.05
N ALA A 12 -15.90 31.07 -6.02
CA ALA A 12 -15.29 30.52 -4.81
C ALA A 12 -14.78 31.65 -3.90
N ALA A 13 -15.01 31.51 -2.60
CA ALA A 13 -14.38 32.32 -1.57
C ALA A 13 -13.63 31.39 -0.62
N ALA A 14 -12.30 31.48 -0.65
CA ALA A 14 -11.44 30.98 0.41
C ALA A 14 -11.63 31.88 1.64
N VAL A 15 -11.86 31.29 2.81
CA VAL A 15 -11.78 31.99 4.10
C VAL A 15 -10.86 31.19 5.00
N GLY A 16 -9.69 31.74 5.27
CA GLY A 16 -8.85 31.35 6.40
C GLY A 16 -9.12 32.26 7.59
N ALA A 17 -9.12 31.69 8.80
CA ALA A 17 -8.92 32.40 10.05
C ALA A 17 -8.35 31.45 11.11
N LEU A 18 -7.21 31.83 11.69
CA LEU A 18 -6.47 31.20 12.79
C LEU A 18 -6.95 31.73 14.16
N ALA A 19 -6.98 30.89 15.21
CA ALA A 19 -6.32 31.15 16.52
C ALA A 19 -6.55 30.07 17.61
N ALA A 20 -5.44 29.42 18.00
CA ALA A 20 -4.92 29.11 19.35
C ALA A 20 -5.63 28.20 20.41
N CYS A 21 -4.91 27.11 20.73
CA CYS A 21 -4.62 26.51 22.05
C CYS A 21 -5.69 25.68 22.81
N THR A 22 -5.66 24.36 22.57
CA THR A 22 -5.69 23.35 23.66
C THR A 22 -4.54 22.35 23.45
N LEU A 23 -3.68 22.21 24.46
CA LEU A 23 -2.64 21.18 24.55
C LEU A 23 -3.31 19.84 24.89
N GLY A 24 -2.94 18.79 24.16
CA GLY A 24 -3.37 17.42 24.44
C GLY A 24 -4.33 16.82 23.43
N ILE A 25 -4.17 17.11 22.13
CA ILE A 25 -4.66 16.19 21.11
C ILE A 25 -3.59 15.10 21.04
N SER A 26 -3.82 13.95 21.67
CA SER A 26 -3.24 12.73 21.12
C SER A 26 -3.88 12.60 19.75
N ALA A 27 -3.26 13.23 18.75
CA ALA A 27 -3.54 12.89 17.38
C ALA A 27 -3.08 11.43 17.29
N THR A 28 -4.01 10.49 17.50
CA THR A 28 -3.93 9.26 16.75
C THR A 28 -3.68 9.72 15.33
N PRO A 29 -2.57 9.34 14.68
CA PRO A 29 -2.37 9.76 13.31
C PRO A 29 -3.66 9.40 12.59
N ALA A 30 -4.36 10.43 12.08
CA ALA A 30 -5.32 10.18 11.02
C ALA A 30 -4.46 9.54 9.94
N SER A 31 -4.64 8.24 9.74
CA SER A 31 -3.90 7.42 8.79
C SER A 31 -3.90 8.17 7.46
N ALA A 32 -2.71 8.64 7.12
CA ALA A 32 -2.54 9.60 6.05
C ALA A 32 -2.48 8.78 4.77
N ALA A 33 -3.58 8.78 4.00
CA ALA A 33 -3.64 8.39 2.60
C ALA A 33 -2.31 8.65 1.93
N ALA A 34 -1.64 7.63 1.38
CA ALA A 34 -0.25 7.57 0.94
C ALA A 34 0.37 8.91 0.52
N SER A 35 0.63 9.79 1.50
CA SER A 35 0.64 11.23 1.19
C SER A 35 1.89 11.62 0.42
N ASP A 36 2.90 10.75 0.51
CA ASP A 36 4.25 10.95 -0.02
C ASP A 36 4.69 9.75 -0.89
N GLY A 37 3.76 8.89 -1.34
CA GLY A 37 4.08 7.69 -2.12
C GLY A 37 4.61 6.51 -1.29
N TYR A 38 4.17 6.41 -0.03
CA TYR A 38 4.49 5.33 0.93
C TYR A 38 3.21 4.89 1.64
N ILE A 39 3.20 3.64 2.10
CA ILE A 39 2.20 3.14 3.05
C ILE A 39 2.68 3.48 4.47
N ARG A 40 1.78 3.99 5.31
CA ARG A 40 2.06 4.42 6.68
C ARG A 40 1.10 3.79 7.67
N GLY A 41 1.69 2.97 8.53
CA GLY A 41 0.97 2.29 9.59
C GLY A 41 1.23 2.82 10.99
N ALA A 42 0.31 2.52 11.90
CA ALA A 42 0.50 2.73 13.32
C ALA A 42 -0.26 1.68 14.14
N GLY A 43 0.28 1.27 15.29
CA GLY A 43 -0.39 0.29 16.14
C GLY A 43 -0.35 -1.12 15.54
N SER A 44 -1.52 -1.70 15.24
CA SER A 44 -1.61 -3.01 14.59
C SER A 44 -0.98 -2.94 13.19
N ILE A 45 -0.50 -4.07 12.66
CA ILE A 45 0.01 -4.16 11.29
C ILE A 45 -1.04 -4.68 10.31
N TYR A 46 -2.22 -5.04 10.80
CA TYR A 46 -3.26 -5.76 10.06
C TYR A 46 -4.35 -4.84 9.48
N ASP A 47 -4.15 -3.53 9.58
CA ASP A 47 -5.10 -2.47 9.26
C ASP A 47 -4.39 -1.21 8.71
N ASP A 48 -3.18 -1.38 8.18
CA ASP A 48 -2.30 -0.29 7.72
C ASP A 48 -2.45 0.04 6.22
N PHE A 49 -3.19 -0.77 5.44
CA PHE A 49 -3.17 -0.66 3.97
C PHE A 49 -4.45 -0.01 3.42
N GLY A 50 -5.61 -0.31 3.99
CA GLY A 50 -6.91 0.04 3.44
C GLY A 50 -7.17 1.53 3.28
N ASP A 51 -6.56 2.40 4.07
CA ASP A 51 -6.82 3.85 4.08
C ASP A 51 -5.76 4.69 3.33
N GLU A 52 -4.85 4.03 2.61
CA GLU A 52 -3.72 4.62 1.89
C GLU A 52 -4.09 5.43 0.62
N GLY A 53 -5.39 5.70 0.41
CA GLY A 53 -5.87 6.39 -0.79
C GLY A 53 -5.81 5.50 -2.04
N THR A 54 -5.67 6.12 -3.22
CA THR A 54 -5.72 5.40 -4.51
C THR A 54 -4.41 5.50 -5.27
N LEU A 55 -3.80 4.35 -5.54
CA LEU A 55 -2.69 4.20 -6.49
C LEU A 55 -3.24 3.87 -7.88
N SER A 56 -2.68 4.54 -8.89
CA SER A 56 -3.06 4.34 -10.30
C SER A 56 -1.97 4.82 -11.25
N ILE A 57 -2.20 4.67 -12.56
CA ILE A 57 -1.34 5.20 -13.63
C ILE A 57 -1.12 6.72 -13.56
N SER A 58 -1.98 7.47 -12.85
CA SER A 58 -1.91 8.93 -12.73
C SER A 58 -1.66 9.42 -11.30
N THR A 59 -1.62 8.53 -10.32
CA THR A 59 -1.56 8.88 -8.89
C THR A 59 -0.57 7.96 -8.21
N TYR A 60 0.53 8.53 -7.72
CA TYR A 60 1.68 7.79 -7.17
C TYR A 60 2.26 6.75 -8.13
N ALA A 61 2.12 6.96 -9.44
CA ALA A 61 2.54 6.01 -10.46
C ALA A 61 4.05 5.70 -10.40
N ASN A 62 4.88 6.66 -10.01
CA ASN A 62 6.33 6.47 -9.85
C ASN A 62 6.67 6.66 -8.36
N SER A 63 6.56 5.59 -7.57
CA SER A 63 6.68 5.69 -6.11
C SER A 63 6.96 4.35 -5.43
N ASN A 64 7.25 4.41 -4.13
CA ASN A 64 7.39 3.21 -3.32
C ASN A 64 6.08 2.49 -3.07
N LEU A 65 4.96 3.20 -3.15
CA LEU A 65 3.63 2.60 -3.16
C LEU A 65 3.42 1.73 -4.40
N ALA A 66 3.88 2.19 -5.57
CA ALA A 66 3.85 1.39 -6.79
C ALA A 66 4.76 0.15 -6.68
N CYS A 67 5.99 0.32 -6.19
CA CYS A 67 6.91 -0.79 -5.91
C CYS A 67 6.33 -1.84 -4.96
N PHE A 68 5.70 -1.39 -3.87
CA PHE A 68 5.03 -2.26 -2.92
C PHE A 68 3.94 -3.08 -3.62
N TRP A 69 3.10 -2.40 -4.39
CA TRP A 69 2.00 -3.05 -5.08
C TRP A 69 2.48 -4.06 -6.12
N GLN A 70 3.54 -3.76 -6.86
CA GLN A 70 4.15 -4.70 -7.81
C GLN A 70 4.69 -5.96 -7.12
N GLN A 71 5.26 -5.84 -5.91
CA GLN A 71 5.61 -7.02 -5.11
C GLN A 71 4.40 -7.84 -4.69
N VAL A 72 3.27 -7.19 -4.37
CA VAL A 72 2.00 -7.89 -4.11
C VAL A 72 1.54 -8.64 -5.37
N LEU A 73 1.58 -8.01 -6.54
CA LEU A 73 1.22 -8.65 -7.81
C LEU A 73 2.09 -9.88 -8.10
N TYR A 74 3.41 -9.74 -7.92
CA TYR A 74 4.37 -10.84 -8.03
C TYR A 74 4.05 -11.96 -7.04
N ALA A 75 3.90 -11.66 -5.75
CA ALA A 75 3.62 -12.64 -4.71
C ALA A 75 2.29 -13.38 -4.91
N GLU A 76 1.29 -12.70 -5.47
CA GLU A 76 0.00 -13.28 -5.83
C GLU A 76 0.02 -14.06 -7.16
N GLY A 77 1.08 -13.91 -7.96
CA GLY A 77 1.13 -14.40 -9.34
C GLY A 77 -0.01 -13.83 -10.17
N ALA A 78 -0.22 -12.51 -10.12
CA ALA A 78 -1.20 -11.84 -10.97
C ALA A 78 -0.86 -12.08 -12.45
N ARG A 79 -1.85 -12.26 -13.33
CA ARG A 79 -1.56 -12.47 -14.76
C ARG A 79 -1.46 -11.16 -15.51
N GLU A 80 -0.52 -11.12 -16.42
CA GLU A 80 -0.21 -10.02 -17.30
C GLU A 80 -0.99 -10.10 -18.62
N SER A 81 -0.85 -9.08 -19.46
CA SER A 81 -1.59 -8.98 -20.71
C SER A 81 -1.19 -10.02 -21.77
N ASP A 82 0.04 -10.50 -21.71
CA ASP A 82 0.62 -11.55 -22.54
C ASP A 82 0.48 -12.95 -21.92
N GLU A 83 -0.39 -13.07 -20.92
CA GLU A 83 -0.80 -14.32 -20.29
C GLU A 83 0.18 -14.97 -19.31
N SER A 84 1.40 -14.43 -19.17
CA SER A 84 2.35 -14.80 -18.13
C SER A 84 1.91 -14.34 -16.75
N ASN A 85 2.66 -14.79 -15.72
CA ASN A 85 2.53 -14.26 -14.38
C ASN A 85 3.48 -13.08 -14.24
N PHE A 86 2.99 -12.03 -13.59
CA PHE A 86 3.76 -10.87 -13.16
C PHE A 86 5.03 -11.34 -12.48
N ASP A 87 6.18 -10.86 -12.96
CA ASP A 87 7.47 -11.37 -12.53
C ASP A 87 8.31 -10.30 -11.82
N ARG A 88 9.54 -10.66 -11.49
CA ARG A 88 10.44 -9.78 -10.73
C ARG A 88 10.92 -8.58 -11.54
N SER A 89 11.01 -8.70 -12.85
CA SER A 89 11.49 -7.64 -13.74
C SER A 89 10.46 -6.52 -13.93
N ASP A 90 9.19 -6.80 -13.65
CA ASP A 90 8.10 -5.81 -13.63
C ASP A 90 8.04 -4.96 -12.35
N ILE A 91 8.87 -5.27 -11.35
CA ILE A 91 8.95 -4.52 -10.09
C ILE A 91 9.95 -3.37 -10.31
N ASP A 92 9.46 -2.28 -10.89
CA ASP A 92 10.27 -1.11 -11.30
C ASP A 92 9.80 0.21 -10.64
N GLY A 93 8.78 0.14 -9.77
CA GLY A 93 8.19 1.30 -9.13
C GLY A 93 7.35 2.18 -10.04
N ASN A 94 7.09 1.76 -11.28
CA ASN A 94 6.25 2.44 -12.26
C ASN A 94 4.92 1.69 -12.49
N PHE A 95 3.83 2.28 -12.03
CA PHE A 95 2.47 1.81 -12.28
C PHE A 95 2.06 2.11 -13.73
N GLY A 96 2.58 1.30 -14.66
CA GLY A 96 2.28 1.37 -16.09
C GLY A 96 1.02 0.60 -16.49
N SER A 97 0.86 0.44 -17.81
CA SER A 97 -0.24 -0.34 -18.39
C SER A 97 -0.21 -1.81 -17.98
N ASN A 98 0.97 -2.42 -17.89
CA ASN A 98 1.13 -3.81 -17.48
C ASN A 98 0.71 -4.01 -16.00
N THR A 99 1.23 -3.18 -15.09
CA THR A 99 0.83 -3.17 -13.67
C THR A 99 -0.67 -2.95 -13.51
N ARG A 100 -1.26 -2.04 -14.28
CA ARG A 100 -2.72 -1.83 -14.28
C ARG A 100 -3.47 -3.07 -14.74
N PHE A 101 -3.02 -3.75 -15.79
CA PHE A 101 -3.66 -4.97 -16.28
C PHE A 101 -3.59 -6.09 -15.22
N ALA A 102 -2.41 -6.35 -14.67
CA ALA A 102 -2.20 -7.34 -13.62
C ALA A 102 -3.05 -7.03 -12.37
N THR A 103 -3.18 -5.76 -12.01
CA THR A 103 -4.08 -5.29 -10.95
C THR A 103 -5.52 -5.71 -11.20
N ARG A 104 -6.05 -5.49 -12.42
CA ARG A 104 -7.41 -5.91 -12.79
C ARG A 104 -7.60 -7.41 -12.67
N THR A 105 -6.62 -8.19 -13.12
CA THR A 105 -6.67 -9.65 -13.02
C THR A 105 -6.70 -10.09 -11.55
N LEU A 106 -5.90 -9.46 -10.69
CA LEU A 106 -5.89 -9.77 -9.26
C LEU A 106 -7.18 -9.35 -8.57
N GLN A 107 -7.71 -8.17 -8.86
CA GLN A 107 -9.00 -7.70 -8.34
C GLN A 107 -10.13 -8.65 -8.71
N TYR A 108 -10.20 -9.10 -9.97
CA TYR A 108 -11.16 -10.11 -10.40
C TYR A 108 -11.04 -11.41 -9.59
N ARG A 109 -9.81 -11.91 -9.38
CA ARG A 109 -9.54 -13.09 -8.56
C ARG A 109 -9.95 -12.92 -7.09
N TRP A 110 -9.89 -11.69 -6.57
CA TRP A 110 -10.30 -11.35 -5.20
C TRP A 110 -11.79 -11.01 -5.06
N GLY A 111 -12.55 -11.09 -6.17
CA GLY A 111 -13.98 -10.77 -6.19
C GLY A 111 -14.28 -9.27 -6.03
N LEU A 112 -13.35 -8.41 -6.43
CA LEU A 112 -13.51 -6.95 -6.46
C LEU A 112 -13.92 -6.47 -7.85
N ASP A 113 -14.33 -5.21 -7.95
CA ASP A 113 -14.43 -4.54 -9.25
C ASP A 113 -13.03 -4.45 -9.87
N ALA A 114 -12.91 -4.88 -11.13
CA ALA A 114 -11.63 -4.97 -11.84
C ALA A 114 -11.33 -3.68 -12.63
N ASP A 115 -11.33 -2.54 -11.93
CA ASP A 115 -11.09 -1.20 -12.46
C ASP A 115 -9.60 -0.87 -12.70
N GLY A 116 -8.70 -1.65 -12.10
CA GLY A 116 -7.26 -1.48 -12.17
C GLY A 116 -6.74 -0.35 -11.29
N LEU A 117 -7.55 0.10 -10.32
CA LEU A 117 -7.19 1.10 -9.33
C LEU A 117 -6.93 0.41 -7.99
N VAL A 118 -5.81 0.74 -7.36
CA VAL A 118 -5.49 0.20 -6.04
C VAL A 118 -5.99 1.20 -5.00
N GLY A 119 -7.30 1.15 -4.73
CA GLY A 119 -7.96 1.94 -3.70
C GLY A 119 -8.24 1.13 -2.43
N ASN A 120 -9.07 1.69 -1.55
CA ASN A 120 -9.37 1.12 -0.23
C ASN A 120 -9.87 -0.34 -0.26
N GLY A 121 -10.69 -0.71 -1.25
CA GLY A 121 -11.16 -2.09 -1.39
C GLY A 121 -10.06 -3.06 -1.81
N THR A 122 -9.11 -2.59 -2.63
CA THR A 122 -7.99 -3.39 -3.14
C THR A 122 -6.90 -3.53 -2.07
N PHE A 123 -6.47 -2.42 -1.46
CA PHE A 123 -5.50 -2.48 -0.36
C PHE A 123 -6.06 -3.17 0.89
N GLY A 124 -7.35 -2.98 1.20
CA GLY A 124 -7.99 -3.66 2.32
C GLY A 124 -8.03 -5.19 2.22
N LYS A 125 -7.73 -5.78 1.05
CA LYS A 125 -7.52 -7.25 0.95
C LYS A 125 -6.22 -7.72 1.57
N LEU A 126 -5.28 -6.81 1.81
CA LEU A 126 -4.01 -7.09 2.49
C LEU A 126 -4.19 -7.04 4.02
N ASP A 127 -5.17 -6.25 4.50
CA ASP A 127 -5.54 -6.07 5.91
C ASP A 127 -6.20 -7.32 6.50
N ALA A 128 -5.39 -8.35 6.74
CA ALA A 128 -5.81 -9.51 7.51
C ALA A 128 -4.59 -10.26 8.05
N LYS A 129 -4.64 -10.52 9.35
CA LYS A 129 -3.69 -11.39 10.02
C LYS A 129 -3.69 -12.77 9.39
N ARG A 130 -2.50 -13.27 9.09
CA ARG A 130 -2.28 -14.64 8.66
C ARG A 130 -2.49 -15.58 9.84
N GLU A 131 -3.56 -16.33 9.80
CA GLU A 131 -3.99 -17.22 10.87
C GLU A 131 -4.43 -18.57 10.30
N TYR A 132 -4.12 -19.66 10.99
CA TYR A 132 -4.60 -20.98 10.61
C TYR A 132 -5.98 -21.18 11.24
N THR A 133 -6.98 -21.51 10.42
CA THR A 133 -8.32 -21.85 10.87
C THR A 133 -8.61 -23.31 10.57
N ASP A 134 -9.15 -24.03 11.55
CA ASP A 134 -9.47 -25.47 11.41
C ASP A 134 -10.83 -25.72 10.72
N VAL A 135 -11.52 -24.66 10.28
CA VAL A 135 -12.76 -24.83 9.51
C VAL A 135 -12.45 -25.47 8.16
N ASP A 136 -13.11 -26.60 7.88
CA ASP A 136 -12.97 -27.39 6.65
C ASP A 136 -11.59 -27.99 6.37
N GLY A 137 -10.95 -28.59 7.38
CA GLY A 137 -9.72 -29.36 7.21
C GLY A 137 -8.44 -28.52 7.20
N GLY A 138 -8.51 -27.29 7.74
CA GLY A 138 -7.33 -26.49 8.03
C GLY A 138 -6.92 -25.57 6.89
N THR A 139 -7.34 -24.32 6.94
CA THR A 139 -7.06 -23.30 5.92
C THR A 139 -6.28 -22.14 6.54
N TRP A 140 -5.30 -21.59 5.81
CA TRP A 140 -4.69 -20.31 6.18
C TRP A 140 -5.57 -19.16 5.66
N VAL A 141 -6.01 -18.29 6.56
CA VAL A 141 -6.71 -17.04 6.23
C VAL A 141 -5.78 -15.85 6.45
N GLY A 142 -6.04 -14.76 5.75
CA GLY A 142 -5.22 -13.54 5.81
C GLY A 142 -3.84 -13.69 5.19
N LYS A 143 -3.12 -12.58 5.15
CA LYS A 143 -1.88 -12.45 4.33
C LYS A 143 -0.70 -11.93 5.13
N LEU A 144 -0.92 -11.24 6.24
CA LEU A 144 0.12 -10.57 6.99
C LEU A 144 0.52 -11.36 8.23
N GLN A 145 1.81 -11.68 8.33
CA GLN A 145 2.40 -12.30 9.51
C GLN A 145 3.31 -11.31 10.22
N TYR A 146 3.07 -11.06 11.50
CA TYR A 146 4.07 -10.41 12.36
C TYR A 146 5.23 -11.38 12.58
N VAL A 147 6.46 -10.91 12.40
CA VAL A 147 7.68 -11.73 12.57
C VAL A 147 8.40 -11.36 13.86
N SER A 148 8.77 -10.08 14.01
CA SER A 148 9.49 -9.59 15.18
C SER A 148 9.43 -8.06 15.29
N THR A 149 9.73 -7.55 16.48
CA THR A 149 10.08 -6.15 16.71
C THR A 149 11.60 -6.09 16.90
N MET A 150 12.25 -5.19 16.20
CA MET A 150 13.70 -4.96 16.26
C MET A 150 14.06 -4.09 17.46
N ASP A 151 15.35 -4.01 17.80
CA ASP A 151 15.84 -3.25 18.97
C ASP A 151 15.56 -1.74 18.87
N ASP A 152 15.49 -1.20 17.66
CA ASP A 152 15.11 0.20 17.36
C ASP A 152 13.59 0.44 17.34
N GLY A 153 12.80 -0.61 17.57
CA GLY A 153 11.34 -0.59 17.55
C GLY A 153 10.73 -0.88 16.20
N ASP A 154 11.51 -0.97 15.11
CA ASP A 154 10.99 -1.29 13.78
C ASP A 154 10.32 -2.67 13.79
N ILE A 155 9.24 -2.82 13.03
CA ILE A 155 8.51 -4.08 12.94
C ILE A 155 8.90 -4.80 11.67
N LYS A 156 9.31 -6.06 11.79
CA LYS A 156 9.39 -6.99 10.67
C LYS A 156 8.08 -7.74 10.53
N ALA A 157 7.50 -7.69 9.35
CA ALA A 157 6.37 -8.51 8.95
C ALA A 157 6.69 -9.28 7.65
N LYS A 158 5.87 -10.27 7.35
CA LYS A 158 5.94 -11.05 6.12
C LYS A 158 4.58 -11.07 5.46
N TYR A 159 4.54 -10.70 4.19
CA TYR A 159 3.35 -10.87 3.35
C TYR A 159 3.38 -12.22 2.68
N HIS A 160 2.26 -12.93 2.72
CA HIS A 160 2.07 -14.24 2.10
C HIS A 160 1.06 -14.13 0.95
N GLY A 161 1.61 -14.13 -0.26
CA GLY A 161 0.82 -14.25 -1.48
C GLY A 161 0.51 -15.71 -1.82
N LYS A 162 -0.23 -15.90 -2.91
CA LYS A 162 -0.58 -17.23 -3.41
C LYS A 162 0.65 -18.05 -3.86
N LEU A 163 1.64 -17.41 -4.49
CA LEU A 163 2.82 -18.10 -5.04
C LEU A 163 4.08 -17.83 -4.21
N TYR A 164 4.27 -16.59 -3.76
CA TYR A 164 5.47 -16.19 -3.05
C TYR A 164 5.15 -15.40 -1.79
N SER A 165 6.18 -15.22 -0.95
CA SER A 165 6.12 -14.36 0.23
C SER A 165 7.31 -13.39 0.20
N PHE A 166 7.18 -12.24 0.85
CA PHE A 166 8.28 -11.29 1.00
C PHE A 166 8.26 -10.63 2.37
N ASP A 167 9.45 -10.21 2.82
CA ASP A 167 9.63 -9.50 4.07
C ASP A 167 9.41 -7.99 3.88
N MET A 168 8.80 -7.36 4.87
CA MET A 168 8.52 -5.94 4.91
C MET A 168 8.79 -5.39 6.31
N TYR A 169 9.12 -4.11 6.38
CA TYR A 169 9.57 -3.45 7.60
C TYR A 169 8.81 -2.15 7.81
N ARG A 170 8.24 -1.96 8.99
CA ARG A 170 7.58 -0.70 9.39
C ARG A 170 8.49 0.07 10.34
N SER A 171 8.88 1.26 9.93
CA SER A 171 9.68 2.17 10.76
C SER A 171 8.91 2.59 12.01
N ALA A 172 9.49 2.43 13.21
CA ALA A 172 8.88 2.92 14.45
C ALA A 172 8.86 4.45 14.51
N GLU A 173 9.84 5.11 13.90
CA GLU A 173 9.96 6.57 13.89
C GLU A 173 8.95 7.23 12.95
N THR A 174 8.70 6.62 11.78
CA THR A 174 7.93 7.27 10.70
C THR A 174 6.63 6.57 10.35
N GLY A 175 6.41 5.35 10.84
CA GLY A 175 5.31 4.48 10.45
C GLY A 175 5.40 3.97 9.01
N ARG A 176 6.43 4.35 8.24
CA ARG A 176 6.55 3.99 6.82
C ARG A 176 6.87 2.51 6.67
N TRP A 177 6.12 1.86 5.81
CA TRP A 177 6.47 0.53 5.32
C TRP A 177 7.54 0.62 4.24
N SER A 178 8.53 -0.25 4.36
CA SER A 178 9.58 -0.50 3.39
C SER A 178 9.70 -2.00 3.14
N PHE A 179 10.37 -2.35 2.06
CA PHE A 179 10.53 -3.71 1.60
C PHE A 179 11.93 -3.83 1.00
N ARG A 180 12.56 -4.98 1.19
CA ARG A 180 13.89 -5.20 0.61
C ARG A 180 13.71 -5.51 -0.87
N GLY A 181 14.37 -4.75 -1.74
CA GLY A 181 14.54 -5.12 -3.15
C GLY A 181 15.07 -6.56 -3.23
N LEU A 182 14.52 -7.32 -4.18
CA LEU A 182 14.64 -8.77 -4.24
C LEU A 182 16.03 -9.30 -4.71
N GLY A 183 17.12 -8.55 -4.49
CA GLY A 183 18.51 -8.94 -4.79
C GLY A 183 19.49 -8.80 -3.61
N ALA A 184 18.98 -8.63 -2.38
CA ALA A 184 19.79 -8.50 -1.17
C ALA A 184 19.96 -9.84 -0.42
N ASP A 185 20.03 -10.93 -1.17
CA ASP A 185 20.22 -12.30 -0.71
C ASP A 185 21.68 -12.76 -0.83
N GLU A 186 22.65 -11.90 -0.50
CA GLU A 186 23.93 -12.39 0.02
C GLU A 186 24.64 -11.30 0.85
N LEU A 187 24.96 -11.68 2.09
CA LEU A 187 25.95 -11.08 3.00
C LEU A 187 25.50 -9.94 3.96
N ASP A 188 25.59 -10.34 5.23
CA ASP A 188 26.01 -9.59 6.42
C ASP A 188 24.97 -8.83 7.28
N SER A 189 24.55 -9.54 8.32
CA SER A 189 24.75 -9.20 9.73
C SER A 189 24.58 -7.74 10.15
N ILE A 190 23.43 -7.46 10.79
CA ILE A 190 23.28 -6.48 11.86
C ILE A 190 23.64 -5.02 11.46
N MET A 191 22.63 -4.19 11.19
CA MET A 191 22.70 -2.72 11.39
C MET A 191 23.47 -1.85 10.36
N GLN A 192 23.84 -2.33 9.16
CA GLN A 192 24.66 -1.51 8.23
C GLN A 192 23.93 -0.75 7.11
N ILE A 193 22.67 -1.06 6.79
CA ILE A 193 21.85 -0.15 5.97
C ILE A 193 20.95 0.60 6.94
N ARG A 194 21.50 1.64 7.58
CA ARG A 194 20.66 2.79 7.88
C ARG A 194 19.86 3.05 6.61
N TYR A 195 18.55 3.21 6.75
CA TYR A 195 17.63 3.79 5.77
C TYR A 195 18.28 4.95 5.00
N THR A 196 19.15 4.66 4.04
CA THR A 196 19.80 5.64 3.17
C THR A 196 18.85 5.82 2.03
N GLY A 197 17.76 6.56 2.25
CA GLY A 197 17.12 7.48 1.29
C GLY A 197 16.81 7.01 -0.15
N GLU A 198 17.00 5.77 -0.52
CA GLU A 198 16.79 5.22 -1.85
C GLU A 198 15.89 4.00 -1.68
N ASN A 199 14.67 4.30 -1.27
CA ASN A 199 13.55 3.44 -1.60
C ASN A 199 13.34 3.56 -3.11
N GLN A 200 14.00 2.69 -3.87
CA GLN A 200 13.74 2.42 -5.27
C GLN A 200 13.79 0.90 -5.45
N CYS A 201 12.76 0.37 -6.12
CA CYS A 201 12.97 -0.76 -7.00
C CYS A 201 14.09 -0.38 -7.99
#